data_AF-A0A183J1W3-F1
#
_entry.id   AF-A0A183J1W3-F1
#
_cell.length_a   1.000
_cell.length_b   1.000
_cell.length_c   1.000
_cell.angle_alpha   90.00
_cell.angle_beta   90.00
_cell.angle_gamma   90.00
#
_symmetry.space_group_name_H-M   'P 1'
#
loop_
_entity.id
_entity.type
_entity.pdbx_description
1 polymer ?
#
loop_
_entity_poly.entity_id
_entity_poly.type
_entity_poly.pdbx_seq_one_letter_code
_entity_poly.pdbx_strand_id
1 'polypeptide(L)'
;MLSCGLHKCSLLCHLGKCPTCQETSFDELHCLCGSAVLYPPIPCGTAPPSCDKPCTRQHSCSHPVTHTCHSEPSCPPCTYLMDKPCFGNHEVRPNIPCFINGISCGKPCGKDLPCKVHRCRKDCHPMPCLLDGEVCKLRCEKPRQDCGHFCNLPCHGESPCPESRCEMNVLAAAFGINCNEKKVAPNYSEYLRKEYESDPSFAMAVEAKLCQLVESLKLTSEKQLCFSFQSMNAEHRKFIHQYAEYFRLSSSSYDQEPLRNVVVVAERDKSTTPAVLLSEAMRL
;
A
#
# COMPACT_ATOMS: atom_id res chain seq x y z
N MET A 1 4.52 30.99 -51.93
CA MET A 1 5.85 30.56 -51.46
C MET A 1 6.10 29.16 -51.99
N LEU A 2 7.30 28.82 -52.46
CA LEU A 2 7.62 27.49 -52.98
C LEU A 2 7.65 26.46 -51.83
N SER A 3 7.59 25.17 -52.17
CA SER A 3 7.61 24.07 -51.19
C SER A 3 8.86 24.03 -50.31
N CYS A 4 9.96 24.67 -50.73
CA CYS A 4 11.18 24.78 -49.94
C CYS A 4 11.09 25.78 -48.77
N GLY A 5 10.01 26.55 -48.64
CA GLY A 5 9.79 27.49 -47.52
C GLY A 5 10.66 28.75 -47.52
N LEU A 6 11.76 28.77 -48.29
CA LEU A 6 12.72 29.88 -48.35
C LEU A 6 12.52 30.80 -49.57
N HIS A 7 12.01 30.26 -50.69
CA HIS A 7 11.87 31.02 -51.95
C HIS A 7 10.42 31.31 -52.31
N LYS A 8 10.16 32.48 -52.89
CA LYS A 8 8.84 32.88 -53.38
C LYS A 8 8.62 32.32 -54.80
N CYS A 9 7.36 32.02 -55.13
CA CYS A 9 7.02 31.57 -56.49
C CYS A 9 7.16 32.76 -57.44
N SER A 10 7.93 32.62 -58.50
CA SER A 10 8.11 33.66 -59.54
C SER A 10 6.93 33.72 -60.53
N LEU A 11 6.06 32.71 -60.53
CA LEU A 11 4.85 32.69 -61.36
C LEU A 11 3.75 33.54 -60.72
N LEU A 12 3.21 34.49 -61.49
CA LEU A 12 2.14 35.39 -61.05
C LEU A 12 0.84 34.62 -60.74
N CYS A 13 0.48 33.61 -61.55
CA CYS A 13 -0.65 32.70 -61.33
C CYS A 13 -0.35 31.30 -61.91
N HIS A 14 -0.70 30.22 -61.21
CA HIS A 14 -0.73 28.84 -61.74
C HIS A 14 -1.89 28.04 -61.11
N LEU A 15 -2.43 27.06 -61.84
CA LEU A 15 -3.46 26.14 -61.34
C LEU A 15 -2.78 24.96 -60.62
N GLY A 16 -3.00 24.80 -59.32
CA GLY A 16 -2.44 23.69 -58.51
C GLY A 16 -1.40 24.12 -57.47
N LYS A 17 -0.64 23.16 -56.92
CA LYS A 17 0.45 23.44 -55.95
C LYS A 17 1.59 24.19 -56.64
N CYS A 18 2.30 25.05 -55.90
CA CYS A 18 3.49 25.71 -56.43
C CYS A 18 4.51 24.67 -56.93
N PRO A 19 5.24 24.97 -58.02
CA PRO A 19 6.31 24.09 -58.50
C PRO A 19 7.38 23.90 -57.42
N THR A 20 8.18 22.84 -57.53
CA THR A 20 9.34 22.65 -56.68
C THR A 20 10.38 23.74 -56.94
N CYS A 21 11.20 24.04 -55.94
CA CYS A 21 12.28 24.99 -56.12
C CYS A 21 13.33 24.40 -57.07
N GLN A 22 13.68 25.16 -58.12
CA GLN A 22 14.72 24.79 -59.08
C GLN A 22 16.10 25.34 -58.69
N GLU A 23 16.17 26.14 -57.63
CA GLU A 23 17.44 26.62 -57.10
C GLU A 23 18.25 25.45 -56.56
N THR A 24 19.55 25.48 -56.83
CA THR A 24 20.49 24.43 -56.47
C THR A 24 21.69 25.10 -55.83
N SER A 25 22.08 24.62 -54.66
CA SER A 25 23.28 25.09 -53.96
C SER A 25 24.52 24.47 -54.59
N PHE A 26 25.56 25.30 -54.71
CA PHE A 26 26.92 24.88 -55.08
C PHE A 26 27.85 24.75 -53.87
N ASP A 27 27.30 24.92 -52.66
CA ASP A 27 28.00 24.68 -51.40
C ASP A 27 27.75 23.25 -50.91
N GLU A 28 28.76 22.67 -50.25
CA GLU A 28 28.64 21.38 -49.58
C GLU A 28 27.64 21.46 -48.41
N LEU A 29 26.78 20.45 -48.27
CA LEU A 29 25.82 20.36 -47.17
C LEU A 29 26.30 19.35 -46.13
N HIS A 30 26.63 19.83 -44.94
CA HIS A 30 27.12 18.99 -43.84
C HIS A 30 26.02 18.59 -42.86
N CYS A 31 26.20 17.47 -42.14
CA CYS A 31 25.46 17.22 -40.90
C CYS A 31 25.75 18.36 -39.89
N LEU A 32 24.91 18.48 -38.86
CA LEU A 32 25.17 19.38 -37.72
C LEU A 32 26.48 19.10 -36.99
N CYS A 33 26.99 17.88 -37.13
CA CYS A 33 28.25 17.40 -36.57
C CYS A 33 29.49 17.62 -37.46
N GLY A 34 29.33 18.11 -38.69
CA GLY A 34 30.40 18.23 -39.70
C GLY A 34 30.98 16.93 -40.27
N SER A 35 30.61 15.76 -39.76
CA SER A 35 31.22 14.48 -40.12
C SER A 35 30.66 13.79 -41.38
N ALA A 36 29.44 14.13 -41.80
CA ALA A 36 28.84 13.65 -43.04
C ALA A 36 28.60 14.84 -43.97
N VAL A 37 28.82 14.63 -45.27
CA VAL A 37 28.75 15.69 -46.29
C VAL A 37 28.01 15.18 -47.52
N LEU A 38 27.14 16.02 -48.08
CA LEU A 38 26.63 15.90 -49.44
C LEU A 38 27.37 16.93 -50.30
N TYR A 39 27.83 16.49 -51.47
CA TYR A 39 28.56 17.32 -52.41
C TYR A 39 27.60 17.97 -53.44
N PRO A 40 27.90 19.18 -53.93
CA PRO A 40 27.19 19.83 -55.03
C PRO A 40 27.04 18.97 -56.29
N PRO A 41 25.96 19.14 -57.09
CA PRO A 41 24.87 20.11 -56.94
C PRO A 41 23.74 19.64 -55.99
N ILE A 42 23.35 20.49 -55.01
CA ILE A 42 22.36 20.13 -53.98
C ILE A 42 21.04 20.89 -54.19
N PRO A 43 19.92 20.21 -54.51
CA PRO A 43 18.62 20.88 -54.69
C PRO A 43 18.16 21.62 -53.43
N CYS A 44 17.53 22.78 -53.60
CA CYS A 44 16.98 23.56 -52.50
C CYS A 44 15.92 22.74 -51.73
N GLY A 45 16.07 22.68 -50.39
CA GLY A 45 15.19 21.91 -49.50
C GLY A 45 15.67 20.48 -49.23
N THR A 46 16.84 20.08 -49.72
CA THR A 46 17.48 18.80 -49.36
C THR A 46 17.81 18.79 -47.86
N ALA A 47 17.38 17.74 -47.15
CA ALA A 47 17.71 17.57 -45.75
C ALA A 47 19.20 17.23 -45.56
N PRO A 48 19.82 17.60 -44.43
CA PRO A 48 21.20 17.20 -44.12
C PRO A 48 21.41 15.68 -44.22
N PRO A 49 22.63 15.22 -44.59
CA PRO A 49 22.93 13.80 -44.68
C PRO A 49 22.75 13.05 -43.35
N SER A 50 22.31 11.79 -43.43
CA SER A 50 22.30 10.88 -42.28
C SER A 50 23.71 10.63 -41.78
N CYS A 51 23.92 10.68 -40.47
CA CYS A 51 25.22 10.50 -39.85
C CYS A 51 25.14 9.56 -38.64
N ASP A 52 25.97 8.51 -38.66
CA ASP A 52 25.99 7.48 -37.62
C ASP A 52 26.96 7.79 -36.46
N LYS A 53 27.67 8.92 -36.52
CA LYS A 53 28.55 9.34 -35.42
C LYS A 53 27.73 9.75 -34.18
N PRO A 54 28.26 9.56 -32.97
CA PRO A 54 27.64 10.07 -31.74
C PRO A 54 27.38 11.57 -31.83
N CYS A 55 26.24 12.00 -31.29
CA CYS A 55 25.92 13.42 -31.25
C CYS A 55 26.97 14.20 -30.44
N THR A 56 27.42 15.34 -30.99
CA THR A 56 28.45 16.21 -30.38
C THR A 56 27.85 17.44 -29.68
N ARG A 57 26.51 17.53 -29.61
CA ARG A 57 25.83 18.65 -28.94
C ARG A 57 26.06 18.59 -27.44
N GLN A 58 25.95 19.73 -26.76
CA GLN A 58 26.09 19.79 -25.31
C GLN A 58 24.92 19.05 -24.63
N HIS A 59 25.23 18.14 -23.72
CA HIS A 59 24.25 17.38 -22.94
C HIS A 59 24.28 17.79 -21.47
N SER A 60 23.15 17.66 -20.79
CA SER A 60 23.03 17.94 -19.34
C SER A 60 23.61 16.83 -18.46
N CYS A 61 24.06 15.73 -19.06
CA CYS A 61 24.51 14.53 -18.39
C CYS A 61 25.97 14.21 -18.78
N SER A 62 26.71 13.57 -17.87
CA SER A 62 28.16 13.36 -17.99
C SER A 62 28.57 11.98 -18.51
N HIS A 63 27.61 11.12 -18.85
CA HIS A 63 27.85 9.76 -19.33
C HIS A 63 27.85 9.67 -20.87
N PRO A 64 28.36 8.57 -21.45
CA PRO A 64 28.47 8.40 -22.89
C PRO A 64 27.13 8.60 -23.61
N VAL A 65 27.19 9.31 -24.73
CA VAL A 65 26.04 9.60 -25.59
C VAL A 65 25.66 8.34 -26.35
N THR A 66 24.40 7.91 -26.22
CA THR A 66 23.89 6.67 -26.83
C THR A 66 23.15 6.88 -28.14
N HIS A 67 22.95 8.13 -28.59
CA HIS A 67 22.27 8.46 -29.84
C HIS A 67 23.24 9.05 -30.88
N THR A 68 22.86 8.90 -32.14
CA THR A 68 23.61 9.39 -33.30
C THR A 68 23.27 10.85 -33.61
N CYS A 69 24.04 11.45 -34.51
CA CYS A 69 23.75 12.77 -35.03
C CYS A 69 22.37 12.78 -35.71
N HIS A 70 21.60 13.83 -35.42
CA HIS A 70 20.22 13.98 -35.85
C HIS A 70 19.97 15.44 -36.25
N SER A 71 18.93 15.68 -37.05
CA SER A 71 18.65 17.00 -37.64
C SER A 71 17.72 17.86 -36.77
N GLU A 72 17.00 17.24 -35.84
CA GLU A 72 16.02 17.90 -34.98
C GLU A 72 16.68 18.92 -34.04
N PRO A 73 15.99 20.00 -33.63
CA PRO A 73 16.54 21.00 -32.71
C PRO A 73 16.86 20.45 -31.31
N SER A 74 16.07 19.49 -30.83
CA SER A 74 16.25 18.88 -29.50
C SER A 74 16.85 17.48 -29.63
N CYS A 75 17.84 17.18 -28.79
CA CYS A 75 18.37 15.83 -28.67
C CYS A 75 17.30 14.87 -28.08
N PRO A 76 17.30 13.59 -28.48
CA PRO A 76 16.46 12.57 -27.84
C PRO A 76 16.84 12.38 -26.36
N PRO A 77 15.90 11.94 -25.50
CA PRO A 77 16.15 11.75 -24.08
C PRO A 77 17.20 10.68 -23.83
N CYS A 78 18.09 10.91 -22.85
CA CYS A 78 19.16 9.98 -22.55
C CYS A 78 18.64 8.70 -21.87
N THR A 79 18.83 7.56 -22.52
CA THR A 79 18.44 6.23 -22.04
C THR A 79 19.51 5.52 -21.22
N TYR A 80 20.66 6.16 -20.98
CA TYR A 80 21.73 5.60 -20.16
C TYR A 80 21.21 5.23 -18.78
N LEU A 81 21.51 4.01 -18.35
CA LEU A 81 20.99 3.44 -17.10
C LEU A 81 21.85 3.90 -15.92
N MET A 82 21.20 4.39 -14.87
CA MET A 82 21.84 4.86 -13.65
C MET A 82 21.10 4.38 -12.41
N ASP A 83 21.80 4.42 -11.28
CA ASP A 83 21.22 4.17 -9.97
C ASP A 83 20.62 5.48 -9.44
N LYS A 84 19.31 5.47 -9.16
CA LYS A 84 18.60 6.66 -8.68
C LYS A 84 17.83 6.40 -7.39
N PRO A 85 17.89 7.33 -6.42
CA PRO A 85 17.05 7.25 -5.23
C PRO A 85 15.57 7.51 -5.59
N CYS A 86 14.66 6.94 -4.81
CA CYS A 86 13.25 7.27 -4.91
C CYS A 86 12.94 8.67 -4.35
N PHE A 87 11.77 9.23 -4.67
CA PHE A 87 11.37 10.57 -4.20
C PHE A 87 11.40 10.73 -2.67
N GLY A 88 11.21 9.63 -1.94
CA GLY A 88 11.26 9.58 -0.49
C GLY A 88 12.63 9.26 0.11
N ASN A 89 13.67 9.01 -0.71
CA ASN A 89 14.98 8.50 -0.28
C ASN A 89 14.92 7.21 0.56
N HIS A 90 13.90 6.37 0.35
CA HIS A 90 13.77 5.08 1.05
C HIS A 90 14.74 4.02 0.54
N GLU A 91 15.04 4.03 -0.76
CA GLU A 91 15.97 3.11 -1.41
C GLU A 91 16.48 3.68 -2.74
N VAL A 92 17.62 3.17 -3.19
CA VAL A 92 18.20 3.43 -4.50
C VAL A 92 17.83 2.28 -5.42
N ARG A 93 17.23 2.58 -6.57
CA ARG A 93 16.95 1.56 -7.59
C ARG A 93 17.96 1.64 -8.72
N PRO A 94 18.56 0.52 -9.12
CA PRO A 94 19.42 0.45 -10.28
C PRO A 94 18.61 0.43 -11.57
N ASN A 95 19.29 0.62 -12.70
CA ASN A 95 18.73 0.52 -14.05
C ASN A 95 17.63 1.54 -14.37
N ILE A 96 17.75 2.77 -13.86
CA ILE A 96 16.83 3.86 -14.16
C ILE A 96 17.41 4.73 -15.28
N PRO A 97 16.71 4.90 -16.41
CA PRO A 97 17.13 5.81 -17.49
C PRO A 97 17.43 7.23 -16.99
N CYS A 98 18.51 7.83 -17.49
CA CYS A 98 18.98 9.14 -17.03
C CYS A 98 17.92 10.23 -17.12
N PHE A 99 17.07 10.24 -18.14
CA PHE A 99 16.05 11.28 -18.29
C PHE A 99 14.99 11.27 -17.16
N ILE A 100 14.86 10.17 -16.40
CA ILE A 100 13.86 10.04 -15.33
C ILE A 100 14.41 10.64 -14.04
N ASN A 101 13.91 11.81 -13.62
CA ASN A 101 14.44 12.56 -12.47
C ASN A 101 14.02 12.02 -11.09
N GLY A 102 13.17 11.00 -11.02
CA GLY A 102 12.83 10.35 -9.76
C GLY A 102 11.80 9.25 -9.95
N ILE A 103 11.74 8.35 -8.98
CA ILE A 103 10.95 7.12 -9.05
C ILE A 103 10.19 6.88 -7.74
N SER A 104 9.09 6.14 -7.81
CA SER A 104 8.40 5.61 -6.64
C SER A 104 8.93 4.22 -6.30
N CYS A 105 9.27 4.00 -5.03
CA CYS A 105 9.63 2.67 -4.53
C CYS A 105 8.42 1.83 -4.05
N GLY A 106 7.22 2.41 -4.01
CA GLY A 106 6.02 1.74 -3.49
C GLY A 106 5.96 1.59 -1.96
N LYS A 107 7.00 1.96 -1.21
CA LYS A 107 6.95 2.03 0.26
C LYS A 107 6.14 3.27 0.70
N PRO A 108 5.48 3.23 1.87
CA PRO A 108 4.76 4.39 2.41
C PRO A 108 5.73 5.56 2.63
N CYS A 109 5.30 6.77 2.26
CA CYS A 109 6.14 7.96 2.30
C CYS A 109 6.66 8.25 3.70
N GLY A 110 5.80 8.22 4.72
CA GLY A 110 6.17 8.36 6.13
C GLY A 110 6.66 9.74 6.56
N LYS A 111 6.79 10.71 5.64
CA LYS A 111 7.23 12.08 5.96
C LYS A 111 6.19 12.80 6.81
N ASP A 112 6.66 13.58 7.78
CA ASP A 112 5.80 14.39 8.63
C ASP A 112 5.08 15.47 7.81
N LEU A 113 3.76 15.56 7.99
CA LEU A 113 2.95 16.59 7.34
C LEU A 113 3.09 17.93 8.09
N PRO A 114 2.75 19.06 7.46
CA PRO A 114 2.82 20.38 8.09
C PRO A 114 2.02 20.52 9.40
N CYS A 115 1.06 19.64 9.65
CA CYS A 115 0.31 19.59 10.90
C CYS A 115 1.08 19.03 12.10
N LYS A 116 2.29 18.47 11.90
CA LYS A 116 3.20 17.85 12.89
C LYS A 116 2.65 16.66 13.69
N VAL A 117 1.36 16.36 13.57
CA VAL A 117 0.71 15.22 14.25
C VAL A 117 0.53 14.01 13.35
N HIS A 118 0.58 14.19 12.03
CA HIS A 118 0.37 13.11 11.08
C HIS A 118 1.55 12.93 10.15
N ARG A 119 1.76 11.68 9.75
CA ARG A 119 2.69 11.28 8.70
C ARG A 119 1.96 10.98 7.40
N CYS A 120 2.60 11.22 6.27
CA CYS A 120 2.07 10.92 4.95
C CYS A 120 1.86 9.41 4.80
N ARG A 121 0.61 8.99 4.56
CA ARG A 121 0.21 7.59 4.33
C ARG A 121 0.20 7.18 2.86
N LYS A 122 0.48 8.10 1.94
CA LYS A 122 0.58 7.79 0.51
C LYS A 122 1.86 7.00 0.26
N ASP A 123 1.90 6.24 -0.82
CA ASP A 123 3.13 5.61 -1.31
C ASP A 123 4.16 6.67 -1.70
N CYS A 124 5.41 6.26 -1.85
CA CYS A 124 6.51 7.13 -2.26
C CYS A 124 6.10 7.96 -3.50
N HIS A 125 6.01 9.28 -3.34
CA HIS A 125 5.51 10.18 -4.36
C HIS A 125 6.41 11.42 -4.46
N PRO A 126 6.33 12.20 -5.55
CA PRO A 126 7.07 13.45 -5.69
C PRO A 126 6.70 14.45 -4.58
N MET A 127 7.69 15.12 -4.01
CA MET A 127 7.46 16.09 -2.93
C MET A 127 6.94 17.43 -3.47
N PRO A 128 6.18 18.21 -2.66
CA PRO A 128 5.79 17.98 -1.25
C PRO A 128 4.58 17.03 -1.06
N CYS A 129 4.41 16.47 0.15
CA CYS A 129 3.27 15.58 0.49
C CYS A 129 1.92 16.27 0.56
N LEU A 130 1.93 17.56 0.86
CA LEU A 130 0.78 18.43 0.94
C LEU A 130 1.13 19.67 0.12
N LEU A 131 0.26 20.06 -0.80
CA LEU A 131 0.46 21.25 -1.62
C LEU A 131 0.31 22.52 -0.77
N ASP A 132 0.95 23.60 -1.20
CA ASP A 132 0.85 24.89 -0.52
C ASP A 132 -0.61 25.34 -0.43
N GLY A 133 -1.09 25.60 0.80
CA GLY A 133 -2.47 25.97 1.07
C GLY A 133 -3.45 24.81 1.33
N GLU A 134 -3.03 23.55 1.16
CA GLU A 134 -3.86 22.42 1.61
C GLU A 134 -3.67 22.16 3.12
N VAL A 135 -4.79 21.87 3.80
CA VAL A 135 -4.79 21.43 5.20
C VAL A 135 -4.77 19.90 5.28
N CYS A 136 -4.20 19.35 6.35
CA CYS A 136 -4.19 17.92 6.58
C CYS A 136 -5.64 17.39 6.72
N LYS A 137 -6.06 16.51 5.81
CA LYS A 137 -7.42 15.92 5.80
C LYS A 137 -7.53 14.60 6.58
N LEU A 138 -6.45 14.16 7.24
CA LEU A 138 -6.44 12.94 8.04
C LEU A 138 -7.24 13.13 9.33
N ARG A 139 -7.77 12.02 9.87
CA ARG A 139 -8.49 11.98 11.13
C ARG A 139 -7.51 12.04 12.30
N CYS A 140 -7.81 12.80 13.34
CA CYS A 140 -6.97 12.94 14.52
C CYS A 140 -6.94 11.65 15.35
N GLU A 141 -5.73 11.17 15.65
CA GLU A 141 -5.47 9.93 16.40
C GLU A 141 -5.16 10.16 17.89
N LYS A 142 -5.33 11.39 18.39
CA LYS A 142 -5.17 11.67 19.83
C LYS A 142 -6.31 10.98 20.61
N PRO A 143 -6.00 10.20 21.68
CA PRO A 143 -7.01 9.61 22.54
C PRO A 143 -7.71 10.71 23.34
N ARG A 144 -9.03 10.61 23.47
CA ARG A 144 -9.82 11.53 24.28
C ARG A 144 -9.67 11.20 25.77
N GLN A 145 -9.66 12.22 26.62
CA GLN A 145 -9.50 12.03 28.07
C GLN A 145 -10.76 11.46 28.76
N ASP A 146 -11.94 11.69 28.19
CA ASP A 146 -13.24 11.30 28.74
C ASP A 146 -13.56 9.81 28.58
N CYS A 147 -13.16 9.21 27.45
CA CYS A 147 -13.51 7.83 27.10
C CYS A 147 -12.35 7.00 26.53
N GLY A 148 -11.15 7.57 26.38
CA GLY A 148 -9.98 6.87 25.85
C GLY A 148 -10.02 6.56 24.34
N HIS A 149 -11.17 6.74 23.67
CA HIS A 149 -11.31 6.54 22.23
C HIS A 149 -10.57 7.61 21.42
N PHE A 150 -10.21 7.28 20.18
CA PHE A 150 -9.59 8.24 19.25
C PHE A 150 -10.52 9.41 18.90
N CYS A 151 -9.95 10.60 18.73
CA CYS A 151 -10.70 11.81 18.42
C CYS A 151 -11.51 11.69 17.12
N ASN A 152 -10.92 11.17 16.04
CA ASN A 152 -11.53 10.99 14.71
C ASN A 152 -12.08 12.26 14.01
N LEU A 153 -11.90 13.45 14.60
CA LEU A 153 -12.20 14.71 13.92
C LEU A 153 -11.14 15.03 12.86
N PRO A 154 -11.44 15.92 11.89
CA PRO A 154 -10.42 16.46 10.99
C PRO A 154 -9.18 16.95 11.75
N CYS A 155 -8.01 16.77 11.15
CA CYS A 155 -6.75 17.16 11.75
C CYS A 155 -6.77 18.64 12.15
N HIS A 156 -6.54 18.89 13.43
CA HIS A 156 -6.45 20.21 14.03
C HIS A 156 -5.01 20.51 14.53
N GLY A 157 -4.04 19.74 14.02
CA GLY A 157 -2.62 19.93 14.30
C GLY A 157 -2.29 19.77 15.79
N GLU A 158 -1.48 20.68 16.30
CA GLU A 158 -1.03 20.66 17.69
C GLU A 158 -2.11 21.12 18.69
N SER A 159 -3.19 21.75 18.23
CA SER A 159 -4.24 22.22 19.13
C SER A 159 -4.87 21.06 19.93
N PRO A 160 -5.42 21.35 21.13
CA PRO A 160 -6.18 20.37 21.89
C PRO A 160 -7.37 19.84 21.08
N CYS A 161 -7.74 18.58 21.29
CA CYS A 161 -8.92 18.02 20.65
C CYS A 161 -10.17 18.79 21.13
N PRO A 162 -11.00 19.30 20.22
CA PRO A 162 -12.21 19.98 20.63
C PRO A 162 -13.18 18.99 21.28
N GLU A 163 -13.91 19.45 22.28
CA GLU A 163 -14.95 18.67 22.92
C GLU A 163 -16.03 18.33 21.88
N SER A 164 -16.22 17.05 21.65
CA SER A 164 -17.25 16.57 20.74
C SER A 164 -17.78 15.25 21.26
N ARG A 165 -19.03 14.93 20.90
CA ARG A 165 -19.59 13.60 21.20
C ARG A 165 -18.72 12.54 20.53
N CYS A 166 -18.36 11.50 21.28
CA CYS A 166 -17.64 10.35 20.74
C CYS A 166 -18.61 9.49 19.93
N GLU A 167 -18.38 9.34 18.62
CA GLU A 167 -19.20 8.49 17.74
C GLU A 167 -19.24 7.04 18.22
N MET A 168 -18.12 6.53 18.77
CA MET A 168 -18.05 5.18 19.33
C MET A 168 -18.98 5.02 20.54
N ASN A 169 -19.03 6.01 21.43
CA ASN A 169 -19.96 6.00 22.56
C ASN A 169 -21.41 6.12 22.10
N VAL A 170 -21.70 6.87 21.03
CA VAL A 170 -23.06 6.99 20.48
C VAL A 170 -23.51 5.63 19.94
N LEU A 171 -22.66 4.94 19.19
CA LEU A 171 -22.95 3.62 18.65
C LEU A 171 -23.10 2.59 19.78
N ALA A 172 -22.17 2.57 20.72
CA ALA A 172 -22.20 1.64 21.85
C ALA A 172 -23.43 1.85 22.72
N ALA A 173 -23.83 3.10 23.01
CA ALA A 173 -25.06 3.41 23.73
C ALA A 173 -26.31 2.91 23.00
N ALA A 174 -26.36 2.99 21.66
CA ALA A 174 -27.47 2.46 20.87
C ALA A 174 -27.59 0.92 20.96
N PHE A 175 -26.48 0.22 21.19
CA PHE A 175 -26.43 -1.23 21.38
C PHE A 175 -26.37 -1.66 22.86
N GLY A 176 -26.47 -0.74 23.82
CA GLY A 176 -26.36 -1.04 25.25
C GLY A 176 -24.97 -1.53 25.69
N ILE A 177 -23.93 -1.20 24.92
CA ILE A 177 -22.53 -1.57 25.19
C ILE A 177 -21.85 -0.41 25.93
N ASN A 178 -21.20 -0.71 27.06
CA ASN A 178 -20.34 0.25 27.76
C ASN A 178 -18.89 0.10 27.28
N CYS A 179 -18.44 1.01 26.42
CA CYS A 179 -17.08 0.99 25.87
C CYS A 179 -16.01 1.58 26.81
N ASN A 180 -16.39 2.12 27.98
CA ASN A 180 -15.43 2.54 29.01
C ASN A 180 -15.04 1.39 29.96
N GLU A 181 -15.69 0.23 29.88
CA GLU A 181 -15.30 -0.94 30.66
C GLU A 181 -14.07 -1.61 30.05
N LYS A 182 -12.92 -1.49 30.74
CA LYS A 182 -11.78 -2.35 30.46
C LYS A 182 -12.27 -3.80 30.59
N LYS A 183 -12.16 -4.58 29.52
CA LYS A 183 -12.41 -6.03 29.59
C LYS A 183 -11.46 -6.63 30.64
N VAL A 184 -11.98 -6.95 31.80
CA VAL A 184 -11.20 -7.62 32.85
C VAL A 184 -11.07 -9.08 32.43
N ALA A 185 -9.83 -9.55 32.27
CA ALA A 185 -9.60 -10.94 31.95
C ALA A 185 -10.12 -11.83 33.09
N PRO A 186 -10.84 -12.93 32.79
CA PRO A 186 -11.15 -13.94 33.79
C PRO A 186 -9.85 -14.42 34.45
N ASN A 187 -9.91 -14.71 35.75
CA ASN A 187 -8.79 -15.36 36.41
C ASN A 187 -8.74 -16.84 35.98
N TYR A 188 -7.97 -17.11 34.92
CA TYR A 188 -7.72 -18.45 34.43
C TYR A 188 -6.87 -19.23 35.44
N SER A 189 -7.25 -20.47 35.71
CA SER A 189 -6.52 -21.33 36.64
C SER A 189 -5.05 -21.49 36.22
N GLU A 190 -4.14 -21.63 37.20
CA GLU A 190 -2.72 -21.88 36.91
C GLU A 190 -2.52 -23.11 36.02
N TYR A 191 -3.38 -24.11 36.16
CA TYR A 191 -3.39 -25.30 35.30
C TYR A 191 -3.61 -24.93 33.84
N LEU A 192 -4.65 -24.15 33.51
CA LEU A 192 -4.94 -23.77 32.12
C LEU A 192 -3.80 -22.95 31.51
N ARG A 193 -3.18 -22.07 32.30
CA ARG A 193 -2.04 -21.27 31.85
C ARG A 193 -0.82 -22.14 31.54
N LYS A 194 -0.51 -23.09 32.44
CA LYS A 194 0.60 -24.04 32.26
C LYS A 194 0.41 -24.94 31.04
N GLU A 195 -0.80 -25.45 30.83
CA GLU A 195 -1.11 -26.26 29.63
C GLU A 195 -1.01 -25.43 28.35
N TYR A 196 -1.45 -24.16 28.37
CA TYR A 196 -1.28 -23.25 27.23
C TYR A 196 0.18 -23.01 26.90
N GLU A 197 1.06 -22.86 27.90
CA GLU A 197 2.51 -22.73 27.70
C GLU A 197 3.15 -24.01 27.14
N SER A 198 2.64 -25.17 27.55
CA SER A 198 3.13 -26.48 27.11
C SER A 198 2.76 -26.79 25.65
N ASP A 199 1.48 -26.61 25.28
CA ASP A 199 1.00 -26.78 23.90
C ASP A 199 0.03 -25.65 23.49
N PRO A 200 0.58 -24.51 23.02
CA PRO A 200 -0.23 -23.39 22.55
C PRO A 200 -1.10 -23.76 21.33
N SER A 201 -0.65 -24.70 20.50
CA SER A 201 -1.33 -25.08 19.27
C SER A 201 -2.64 -25.81 19.56
N PHE A 202 -2.59 -26.77 20.49
CA PHE A 202 -3.76 -27.47 20.99
C PHE A 202 -4.73 -26.51 21.68
N ALA A 203 -4.23 -25.67 22.59
CA ALA A 203 -5.07 -24.74 23.35
C ALA A 203 -5.83 -23.75 22.45
N MET A 204 -5.16 -23.19 21.44
CA MET A 204 -5.81 -22.32 20.45
C MET A 204 -6.83 -23.07 19.57
N ALA A 205 -6.54 -24.33 19.21
CA ALA A 205 -7.48 -25.14 18.43
C ALA A 205 -8.76 -25.46 19.22
N VAL A 206 -8.62 -25.80 20.50
CA VAL A 206 -9.77 -25.98 21.41
C VAL A 206 -10.55 -24.68 21.56
N GLU A 207 -9.87 -23.57 21.83
CA GLU A 207 -10.49 -22.25 21.97
C GLU A 207 -11.33 -21.86 20.75
N ALA A 208 -10.76 -22.01 19.55
CA ALA A 208 -11.46 -21.72 18.30
C ALA A 208 -12.72 -22.58 18.14
N LYS A 209 -12.69 -23.86 18.54
CA LYS A 209 -13.85 -24.75 18.49
C LYS A 209 -14.92 -24.41 19.50
N LEU A 210 -14.54 -24.01 20.73
CA LEU A 210 -15.51 -23.55 21.73
C LEU A 210 -16.20 -22.24 21.29
N CYS A 211 -15.44 -21.27 20.78
CA CYS A 211 -16.00 -20.04 20.21
C CYS A 211 -16.95 -20.35 19.05
N GLN A 212 -16.52 -21.18 18.09
CA GLN A 212 -17.32 -21.58 16.94
C GLN A 212 -18.65 -22.25 17.37
N LEU A 213 -18.63 -23.10 18.40
CA LEU A 213 -19.83 -23.76 18.91
C LEU A 213 -20.84 -22.76 19.48
N VAL A 214 -20.37 -21.82 20.31
CA VAL A 214 -21.23 -20.78 20.91
C VAL A 214 -21.78 -19.82 19.86
N GLU A 215 -20.98 -19.44 18.85
CA GLU A 215 -21.42 -18.62 17.73
C GLU A 215 -22.45 -19.34 16.85
N SER A 216 -22.22 -20.62 16.53
CA SER A 216 -23.16 -21.43 15.73
C SER A 216 -24.53 -21.56 16.41
N LEU A 217 -24.55 -21.63 17.75
CA LEU A 217 -25.78 -21.69 18.54
C LEU A 217 -26.59 -20.39 18.46
N LYS A 218 -25.90 -19.24 18.36
CA LYS A 218 -26.55 -17.93 18.20
C LYS A 218 -27.19 -17.75 16.83
N LEU A 219 -26.64 -18.40 15.80
CA LEU A 219 -27.12 -18.31 14.42
C LEU A 219 -28.22 -19.32 14.08
N THR A 220 -28.23 -20.46 14.77
CA THR A 220 -29.21 -21.52 14.56
C THR A 220 -30.43 -21.30 15.47
N SER A 221 -31.58 -21.92 15.17
CA SER A 221 -32.79 -21.96 16.02
C SER A 221 -32.80 -23.14 17.03
N GLU A 222 -31.77 -24.00 17.02
CA GLU A 222 -31.64 -25.17 17.90
C GLU A 222 -31.40 -24.81 19.37
N LYS A 223 -32.05 -25.51 20.31
CA LYS A 223 -31.94 -25.21 21.75
C LYS A 223 -30.55 -25.51 22.33
N GLN A 224 -29.84 -26.46 21.72
CA GLN A 224 -28.51 -26.89 22.14
C GLN A 224 -27.73 -27.37 20.93
N LEU A 225 -26.40 -27.23 20.99
CA LEU A 225 -25.48 -27.82 20.02
C LEU A 225 -24.38 -28.56 20.77
N CYS A 226 -23.88 -29.65 20.19
CA CYS A 226 -22.77 -30.39 20.75
C CYS A 226 -21.61 -30.49 19.76
N PHE A 227 -20.40 -30.58 20.30
CA PHE A 227 -19.20 -30.86 19.53
C PHE A 227 -18.42 -31.98 20.21
N SER A 228 -18.07 -32.98 19.43
CA SER A 228 -17.28 -34.13 19.87
C SER A 228 -15.83 -33.95 19.43
N PHE A 229 -14.91 -33.89 20.39
CA PHE A 229 -13.48 -33.87 20.10
C PHE A 229 -12.98 -35.28 19.76
N GLN A 230 -11.81 -35.35 19.11
CA GLN A 230 -11.11 -36.63 18.87
C GLN A 230 -10.62 -37.23 20.20
N SER A 231 -10.38 -38.55 20.21
CA SER A 231 -9.75 -39.23 21.35
C SER A 231 -8.40 -38.60 21.66
N MET A 232 -8.11 -38.34 22.94
CA MET A 232 -6.89 -37.65 23.37
C MET A 232 -6.46 -38.10 24.77
N ASN A 233 -5.27 -37.68 25.22
CA ASN A 233 -4.74 -38.01 26.54
C ASN A 233 -5.54 -37.37 27.69
N ALA A 234 -5.33 -37.84 28.93
CA ALA A 234 -6.09 -37.37 30.08
C ALA A 234 -5.88 -35.87 30.41
N GLU A 235 -4.69 -35.32 30.16
CA GLU A 235 -4.34 -33.91 30.43
C GLU A 235 -5.08 -32.95 29.47
N HIS A 236 -5.10 -33.27 28.19
CA HIS A 236 -5.86 -32.55 27.16
C HIS A 236 -7.36 -32.61 27.41
N ARG A 237 -7.90 -33.76 27.87
CA ARG A 237 -9.33 -33.84 28.26
C ARG A 237 -9.61 -32.94 29.45
N LYS A 238 -8.74 -32.95 30.47
CA LYS A 238 -8.85 -32.09 31.66
C LYS A 238 -8.77 -30.60 31.31
N PHE A 239 -7.95 -30.23 30.32
CA PHE A 239 -7.89 -28.87 29.77
C PHE A 239 -9.25 -28.46 29.17
N ILE A 240 -9.83 -29.28 28.29
CA ILE A 240 -11.13 -28.98 27.66
C ILE A 240 -12.22 -28.84 28.71
N HIS A 241 -12.27 -29.73 29.70
CA HIS A 241 -13.25 -29.67 30.79
C HIS A 241 -13.17 -28.37 31.58
N GLN A 242 -11.97 -28.00 32.06
CA GLN A 242 -11.78 -26.74 32.81
C GLN A 242 -12.06 -25.52 31.94
N TYR A 243 -11.62 -25.53 30.68
CA TYR A 243 -11.79 -24.35 29.84
C TYR A 243 -13.26 -24.15 29.42
N ALA A 244 -14.01 -25.23 29.21
CA ALA A 244 -15.44 -25.21 28.93
C ALA A 244 -16.27 -24.53 30.04
N GLU A 245 -15.84 -24.59 31.31
CA GLU A 245 -16.52 -23.92 32.43
C GLU A 245 -16.54 -22.39 32.26
N TYR A 246 -15.45 -21.79 31.77
CA TYR A 246 -15.39 -20.35 31.50
C TYR A 246 -16.36 -19.93 30.39
N PHE A 247 -16.68 -20.84 29.46
CA PHE A 247 -17.68 -20.64 28.42
C PHE A 247 -19.12 -20.99 28.87
N ARG A 248 -19.30 -21.46 30.11
CA ARG A 248 -20.55 -22.01 30.63
C ARG A 248 -21.11 -23.13 29.73
N LEU A 249 -20.22 -24.01 29.31
CA LEU A 249 -20.54 -25.20 28.51
C LEU A 249 -20.57 -26.44 29.40
N SER A 250 -21.48 -27.35 29.10
CA SER A 250 -21.50 -28.67 29.72
C SER A 250 -20.47 -29.56 29.01
N SER A 251 -19.61 -30.24 29.75
CA SER A 251 -18.58 -31.11 29.17
C SER A 251 -18.65 -32.51 29.77
N SER A 252 -18.53 -33.55 28.94
CA SER A 252 -18.62 -34.94 29.38
C SER A 252 -17.67 -35.82 28.56
N SER A 253 -16.96 -36.72 29.24
CA SER A 253 -16.04 -37.67 28.59
C SER A 253 -16.72 -39.01 28.32
N TYR A 254 -16.58 -39.56 27.11
CA TYR A 254 -17.18 -40.83 26.69
C TYR A 254 -16.10 -41.83 26.24
N ASP A 255 -16.45 -43.12 26.22
CA ASP A 255 -15.57 -44.26 25.90
C ASP A 255 -14.50 -44.62 26.95
N GLN A 256 -13.82 -45.75 26.72
CA GLN A 256 -12.73 -46.27 27.55
C GLN A 256 -11.37 -45.86 26.99
N GLU A 257 -10.35 -45.79 27.86
CA GLU A 257 -8.98 -45.51 27.42
C GLU A 257 -8.46 -46.65 26.50
N PRO A 258 -7.73 -46.33 25.41
CA PRO A 258 -7.21 -45.01 25.00
C PRO A 258 -8.14 -44.18 24.09
N LEU A 259 -9.31 -44.70 23.72
CA LEU A 259 -10.24 -44.06 22.76
C LEU A 259 -11.15 -43.00 23.39
N ARG A 260 -10.97 -42.74 24.69
CA ARG A 260 -11.78 -41.79 25.45
C ARG A 260 -11.71 -40.37 24.88
N ASN A 261 -12.86 -39.80 24.56
CA ASN A 261 -13.00 -38.46 23.99
C ASN A 261 -13.82 -37.53 24.92
N VAL A 262 -13.92 -36.26 24.54
CA VAL A 262 -14.72 -35.25 25.25
C VAL A 262 -15.77 -34.69 24.31
N VAL A 263 -17.01 -34.64 24.78
CA VAL A 263 -18.12 -33.95 24.12
C VAL A 263 -18.46 -32.72 24.95
N VAL A 264 -18.54 -31.58 24.28
CA VAL A 264 -19.00 -30.32 24.86
C VAL A 264 -20.38 -29.98 24.30
N VAL A 265 -21.24 -29.45 25.15
CA VAL A 265 -22.62 -29.08 24.83
C VAL A 265 -22.82 -27.61 25.20
N ALA A 266 -23.27 -26.84 24.22
CA ALA A 266 -23.68 -25.46 24.38
C ALA A 266 -25.20 -25.38 24.45
N GLU A 267 -25.72 -24.69 25.46
CA GLU A 267 -27.15 -24.48 25.68
C GLU A 267 -27.51 -23.01 25.43
N ARG A 268 -28.61 -22.77 24.70
CA ARG A 268 -29.07 -21.41 24.43
C ARG A 268 -29.36 -20.69 25.75
N ASP A 269 -29.04 -19.40 25.81
CA ASP A 269 -29.23 -18.51 26.96
C ASP A 269 -28.35 -18.80 28.19
N LYS A 270 -27.57 -19.89 28.20
CA LYS A 270 -26.59 -20.20 29.26
C LYS A 270 -25.16 -20.03 28.82
N SER A 271 -24.82 -20.53 27.63
CA SER A 271 -23.45 -20.56 27.13
C SER A 271 -23.02 -19.22 26.57
N THR A 272 -21.84 -18.74 27.00
CA THR A 272 -21.33 -17.40 26.70
C THR A 272 -19.84 -17.41 26.45
N THR A 273 -19.36 -16.64 25.49
CA THR A 273 -17.91 -16.44 25.29
C THR A 273 -17.35 -15.51 26.39
N PRO A 274 -16.21 -15.85 27.03
CA PRO A 274 -15.53 -14.95 27.97
C PRO A 274 -15.16 -13.60 27.34
N ALA A 275 -15.05 -12.55 28.17
CA ALA A 275 -14.74 -11.19 27.70
C ALA A 275 -13.32 -11.06 27.08
N VAL A 276 -12.36 -11.77 27.67
CA VAL A 276 -10.97 -11.96 27.21
C VAL A 276 -10.73 -13.45 27.15
N LEU A 277 -10.16 -13.95 26.06
CA LEU A 277 -9.84 -15.37 25.87
C LEU A 277 -8.51 -15.74 26.54
N LEU A 278 -8.26 -17.03 26.79
CA LEU A 278 -6.99 -17.49 27.36
C LEU A 278 -5.82 -17.13 26.44
N SER A 279 -5.96 -17.28 25.13
CA SER A 279 -4.93 -16.90 24.16
C SER A 279 -4.61 -15.39 24.15
N GLU A 280 -5.57 -14.55 24.50
CA GLU A 280 -5.41 -13.10 24.62
C GLU A 280 -4.78 -12.74 25.97
N ALA A 281 -5.23 -13.38 27.06
CA ALA A 281 -4.70 -13.17 28.40
C ALA A 281 -3.23 -13.56 28.54
N MET A 282 -2.76 -14.57 27.80
CA MET A 282 -1.35 -15.00 27.80
C MET A 282 -0.41 -14.09 26.98
N ARG A 283 -0.94 -13.10 26.25
CA ARG A 283 -0.16 -12.12 25.46
C ARG A 283 0.01 -10.77 26.17
N LEU A 284 -0.71 -10.55 27.27
CA LEU A 284 -0.66 -9.35 28.12
C LEU A 284 0.48 -9.45 29.13
#